data_AF-A0A972G6C7-F1
#
_entry.id   AF-A0A972G6C7-F1
#
_cell.length_a   1.000
_cell.length_b   1.000
_cell.length_c   1.000
_cell.angle_alpha   90.00
_cell.angle_beta   90.00
_cell.angle_gamma   90.00
#
_symmetry.space_group_name_H-M   'P 1'
#
loop_
_entity.id
_entity.type
_entity.pdbx_description
1 polymer ?
#
loop_
_entity_poly.entity_id
_entity_poly.type
_entity_poly.pdbx_seq_one_letter_code
_entity_poly.pdbx_strand_id
1 'polypeptide(L)'
;MSKRGEVLVAIINNKLDFAILHKQLWYRIPVRSVEKRMKRRWPPKWLVFYQTAPFGAEKHAVTYFGAVATIQQVHRWELFPDEPCNEQSNSMYYQLFIKSIQQLPKPIYSRRYRRIVFIATTWEKFINAIEINDLFDESSLEDTLWAELKRHSIVAERQEFVIARNNHYALDFAVYCAKGILISKQTAITGTQTQRKRNRTMCAITI
;
A
#
# COMPACT_ATOMS: atom_id res chain seq x y z
N MET A 1 -21.23 9.17 5.00
CA MET A 1 -20.12 8.37 5.58
C MET A 1 -19.45 7.61 4.44
N SER A 2 -18.17 7.84 4.17
CA SER A 2 -17.39 7.10 3.16
C SER A 2 -17.29 5.62 3.55
N LYS A 3 -17.52 4.71 2.60
CA LYS A 3 -17.37 3.26 2.85
C LYS A 3 -15.88 2.93 2.89
N ARG A 4 -15.41 2.28 3.96
CA ARG A 4 -14.02 1.79 4.04
C ARG A 4 -13.72 0.86 2.86
N GLY A 5 -12.59 1.07 2.20
CA GLY A 5 -12.16 0.28 1.04
C GLY A 5 -12.77 0.71 -0.30
N GLU A 6 -13.40 1.87 -0.39
CA GLU A 6 -13.87 2.38 -1.69
C GLU A 6 -12.72 2.77 -2.63
N VAL A 7 -11.54 3.07 -2.09
CA VAL A 7 -10.32 3.33 -2.86
C VAL A 7 -9.30 2.24 -2.57
N LEU A 8 -8.66 1.73 -3.61
CA LEU A 8 -7.58 0.76 -3.50
C LEU A 8 -6.29 1.30 -4.13
N VAL A 9 -5.23 1.36 -3.31
CA VAL A 9 -3.87 1.63 -3.77
C VAL A 9 -3.30 0.37 -4.40
N ALA A 10 -3.20 0.40 -5.73
CA ALA A 10 -2.60 -0.61 -6.58
C ALA A 10 -1.11 -0.32 -6.83
N ILE A 11 -0.32 -1.36 -7.04
CA ILE A 11 1.12 -1.25 -7.27
C ILE A 11 1.40 -1.39 -8.77
N ILE A 12 2.18 -0.48 -9.31
CA ILE A 12 2.75 -0.62 -10.65
C ILE A 12 4.27 -0.68 -10.52
N ASN A 13 4.82 -1.86 -10.75
CA ASN A 13 6.24 -2.13 -10.56
C ASN A 13 7.04 -2.24 -11.85
N ASN A 14 6.39 -2.14 -13.02
CA ASN A 14 7.05 -2.21 -14.31
C ASN A 14 6.32 -1.31 -15.33
N LYS A 15 7.04 -0.91 -16.38
CA LYS A 15 6.52 0.01 -17.41
C LYS A 15 5.49 -0.65 -18.35
N LEU A 16 5.55 -1.97 -18.53
CA LEU A 16 4.62 -2.70 -19.39
C LEU A 16 3.19 -2.62 -18.82
N ASP A 17 3.04 -2.88 -17.53
CA ASP A 17 1.77 -2.79 -16.81
C ASP A 17 1.21 -1.35 -16.83
N PHE A 18 2.09 -0.35 -16.75
CA PHE A 18 1.67 1.05 -16.90
C PHE A 18 1.18 1.37 -18.32
N ALA A 19 1.85 0.83 -19.35
CA ALA A 19 1.42 1.01 -20.73
C ALA A 19 0.07 0.34 -20.99
N ILE A 20 -0.15 -0.87 -20.45
CA ILE A 20 -1.45 -1.55 -20.50
C ILE A 20 -2.52 -0.71 -19.81
N LEU A 21 -2.24 -0.23 -18.60
CA LEU A 21 -3.17 0.62 -17.86
C LEU A 21 -3.58 1.86 -18.66
N HIS A 22 -2.61 2.53 -19.30
CA HIS A 22 -2.88 3.79 -19.98
C HIS A 22 -3.49 3.61 -21.38
N LYS A 23 -3.16 2.50 -22.09
CA LYS A 23 -3.65 2.24 -23.45
C LYS A 23 -4.93 1.43 -23.48
N GLN A 24 -5.08 0.47 -22.56
CA GLN A 24 -6.18 -0.48 -22.54
C GLN A 24 -7.12 -0.27 -21.35
N LEU A 25 -6.81 0.68 -20.46
CA LEU A 25 -7.66 1.09 -19.33
C LEU A 25 -8.08 -0.07 -18.42
N TRP A 26 -7.18 -1.01 -18.17
CA TRP A 26 -7.42 -2.07 -17.19
C TRP A 26 -6.20 -2.34 -16.30
N TYR A 27 -6.47 -2.88 -15.13
CA TYR A 27 -5.47 -3.34 -14.17
C TYR A 27 -5.80 -4.75 -13.67
N ARG A 28 -4.81 -5.53 -13.24
CA ARG A 28 -5.02 -6.90 -12.73
C ARG A 28 -4.62 -7.04 -11.27
N ILE A 29 -5.39 -7.83 -10.52
CA ILE A 29 -5.07 -8.20 -9.15
C ILE A 29 -5.23 -9.72 -9.01
N PRO A 30 -4.21 -10.46 -8.51
CA PRO A 30 -4.37 -11.89 -8.27
C PRO A 30 -5.52 -12.17 -7.31
N VAL A 31 -6.39 -13.14 -7.61
CA VAL A 31 -7.55 -13.51 -6.75
C VAL A 31 -7.08 -13.84 -5.33
N ARG A 32 -6.03 -14.65 -5.21
CA ARG A 32 -5.36 -14.98 -3.94
C ARG A 32 -4.95 -13.77 -3.10
N SER A 33 -4.60 -12.65 -3.75
CA SER A 33 -4.19 -11.42 -3.05
C SER A 33 -5.40 -10.68 -2.48
N VAL A 34 -6.51 -10.64 -3.21
CA VAL A 34 -7.78 -10.08 -2.74
C VAL A 34 -8.31 -10.90 -1.57
N GLU A 35 -8.35 -12.22 -1.70
CA GLU A 35 -8.84 -13.12 -0.64
C GLU A 35 -8.00 -13.03 0.65
N LYS A 36 -6.69 -12.86 0.51
CA LYS A 36 -5.80 -12.79 1.68
C LYS A 36 -5.85 -11.43 2.38
N ARG A 37 -6.04 -10.33 1.65
CA ARG A 37 -5.78 -8.97 2.18
C ARG A 37 -6.94 -7.99 2.07
N MET A 38 -7.97 -8.27 1.27
CA MET A 38 -9.01 -7.29 0.92
C MET A 38 -10.44 -7.81 1.10
N LYS A 39 -10.65 -9.00 1.67
CA LYS A 39 -11.97 -9.67 1.76
C LYS A 39 -13.15 -8.75 2.11
N ARG A 40 -13.03 -7.94 3.16
CA ARG A 40 -14.12 -7.05 3.63
C ARG A 40 -14.19 -5.70 2.91
N ARG A 41 -13.17 -5.37 2.12
CA ARG A 41 -12.94 -4.08 1.45
C ARG A 41 -12.97 -4.22 -0.08
N TRP A 42 -13.49 -5.33 -0.60
CA TRP A 42 -13.64 -5.63 -2.02
C TRP A 42 -15.13 -5.63 -2.42
N PRO A 43 -15.51 -5.17 -3.62
CA PRO A 43 -14.68 -4.51 -4.64
C PRO A 43 -14.48 -3.00 -4.38
N PRO A 44 -13.35 -2.41 -4.84
CA PRO A 44 -13.14 -0.98 -4.79
C PRO A 44 -13.95 -0.25 -5.86
N LYS A 45 -14.28 1.02 -5.61
CA LYS A 45 -14.86 1.94 -6.59
C LYS A 45 -13.79 2.70 -7.38
N TRP A 46 -12.62 2.90 -6.78
CA TRP A 46 -11.51 3.64 -7.36
C TRP A 46 -10.21 2.88 -7.21
N LEU A 47 -9.37 2.96 -8.24
CA LEU A 47 -7.98 2.54 -8.19
C LEU A 47 -7.08 3.75 -8.19
N VAL A 48 -6.04 3.72 -7.35
CA VAL A 48 -4.97 4.71 -7.32
C VAL A 48 -3.65 3.98 -7.47
N PHE A 49 -2.71 4.52 -8.23
CA PHE A 49 -1.56 3.77 -8.71
C PHE A 49 -0.26 4.27 -8.09
N TYR A 50 0.33 3.43 -7.23
CA TYR A 50 1.65 3.64 -6.67
C TYR A 50 2.73 3.11 -7.62
N GLN A 51 3.56 4.02 -8.13
CA GLN A 51 4.66 3.72 -9.05
C GLN A 51 5.93 3.39 -8.27
N THR A 52 6.63 2.30 -8.62
CA THR A 52 7.88 1.91 -7.93
C THR A 52 9.13 2.47 -8.61
N ALA A 53 10.33 1.98 -8.23
CA ALA A 53 11.63 2.49 -8.67
C ALA A 53 11.81 2.68 -10.20
N PRO A 54 11.25 1.86 -11.10
CA PRO A 54 11.45 2.01 -12.55
C PRO A 54 10.88 3.29 -13.17
N PHE A 55 10.11 4.08 -12.42
CA PHE A 55 9.43 5.30 -12.90
C PHE A 55 10.24 6.60 -12.71
N GLY A 56 11.53 6.51 -12.35
CA GLY A 56 12.43 7.66 -12.39
C GLY A 56 11.99 8.80 -11.47
N ALA A 57 11.59 9.95 -12.04
CA ALA A 57 11.11 11.10 -11.29
C ALA A 57 9.74 10.88 -10.61
N GLU A 58 8.91 9.99 -11.15
CA GLU A 58 7.58 9.66 -10.60
C GLU A 58 7.62 8.45 -9.64
N LYS A 59 8.81 7.90 -9.36
CA LYS A 59 8.94 6.74 -8.49
C LYS A 59 8.50 7.06 -7.07
N HIS A 60 8.04 6.03 -6.38
CA HIS A 60 7.66 6.08 -4.97
C HIS A 60 6.55 7.08 -4.68
N ALA A 61 5.64 7.27 -5.64
CA ALA A 61 4.51 8.18 -5.51
C ALA A 61 3.22 7.55 -6.04
N VAL A 62 2.09 8.00 -5.52
CA VAL A 62 0.78 7.84 -6.16
C VAL A 62 0.52 9.10 -6.97
N THR A 63 0.43 8.93 -8.28
CA THR A 63 0.30 10.03 -9.25
C THR A 63 -0.99 9.94 -10.06
N TYR A 64 -1.46 8.71 -10.31
CA TYR A 64 -2.61 8.45 -11.18
C TYR A 64 -3.72 7.74 -10.43
N PHE A 65 -4.96 7.98 -10.83
CA PHE A 65 -6.13 7.30 -10.32
C PHE A 65 -7.23 7.15 -11.38
N GLY A 66 -8.20 6.29 -11.13
CA GLY A 66 -9.33 6.12 -12.03
C GLY A 66 -10.49 5.36 -11.38
N ALA A 67 -11.71 5.64 -11.86
CA ALA A 67 -12.92 4.95 -11.42
C ALA A 67 -13.01 3.56 -12.03
N VAL A 68 -13.28 2.55 -11.21
CA VAL A 68 -13.56 1.20 -11.68
C VAL A 68 -14.89 1.19 -12.42
N ALA A 69 -14.88 0.72 -13.66
CA ALA A 69 -16.06 0.53 -14.49
C ALA A 69 -16.68 -0.83 -14.24
N THR A 70 -15.89 -1.89 -14.42
CA THR A 70 -16.32 -3.28 -14.31
C THR A 70 -15.16 -4.12 -13.78
N ILE A 71 -15.49 -5.27 -13.18
CA ILE A 71 -14.53 -6.25 -12.69
C ILE A 71 -14.95 -7.60 -13.23
N GLN A 72 -14.00 -8.33 -13.82
CA GLN A 72 -14.20 -9.71 -14.22
C GLN A 72 -13.07 -10.60 -13.70
N GLN A 73 -13.32 -11.90 -13.63
CA GLN A 73 -12.33 -12.88 -13.22
C GLN A 73 -11.85 -13.65 -14.46
N VAL A 74 -10.54 -13.69 -14.68
CA VAL A 74 -9.90 -14.28 -15.86
C VAL A 74 -8.64 -15.01 -15.45
N HIS A 75 -8.20 -15.96 -16.27
CA HIS A 75 -6.90 -16.60 -16.12
C HIS A 75 -5.78 -15.68 -16.62
N ARG A 76 -4.55 -15.96 -16.18
CA ARG A 76 -3.37 -15.22 -16.63
C ARG A 76 -3.15 -15.34 -18.14
N TRP A 77 -3.36 -16.52 -18.71
CA TRP A 77 -3.18 -16.76 -20.14
C TRP A 77 -4.15 -15.93 -21.00
N GLU A 78 -5.33 -15.57 -20.49
CA GLU A 78 -6.27 -14.67 -21.16
C GLU A 78 -5.78 -13.21 -21.16
N LEU A 79 -5.08 -12.79 -20.10
CA LEU A 79 -4.52 -11.45 -19.96
C LEU A 79 -3.24 -11.25 -20.80
N PHE A 80 -2.48 -12.33 -20.99
CA PHE A 80 -1.19 -12.33 -21.68
C PHE A 80 -1.09 -13.53 -22.64
N PRO A 81 -1.79 -13.48 -23.79
CA PRO A 81 -1.82 -14.61 -24.72
C PRO A 81 -0.45 -14.89 -25.36
N ASP A 82 0.42 -13.87 -25.46
CA ASP A 82 1.76 -13.99 -26.04
C ASP A 82 2.82 -14.52 -25.04
N GLU A 83 2.47 -14.70 -23.75
CA GLU A 83 3.39 -15.26 -22.76
C GLU A 83 3.47 -16.79 -22.88
N PRO A 84 4.68 -17.40 -22.76
CA PRO A 84 4.82 -18.84 -22.73
C PRO A 84 4.02 -19.45 -21.57
N CYS A 85 3.32 -20.55 -21.86
CA CYS A 85 2.56 -21.26 -20.84
C CYS A 85 3.48 -21.81 -19.74
N ASN A 86 3.15 -21.52 -18.48
CA ASN A 86 3.88 -21.99 -17.30
C ASN A 86 2.88 -22.33 -16.17
N GLU A 87 3.38 -22.81 -15.03
CA GLU A 87 2.55 -23.16 -13.85
C GLU A 87 1.62 -22.02 -13.39
N GLN A 88 1.98 -20.76 -13.65
CA GLN A 88 1.19 -19.59 -13.27
C GLN A 88 0.17 -19.18 -14.34
N SER A 89 0.20 -19.74 -15.54
CA SER A 89 -0.74 -19.41 -16.62
C SER A 89 -2.19 -19.67 -16.23
N ASN A 90 -2.44 -20.71 -15.43
CA ASN A 90 -3.77 -21.03 -14.90
C ASN A 90 -4.17 -20.22 -13.66
N SER A 91 -3.30 -19.35 -13.14
CA SER A 91 -3.63 -18.53 -11.97
C SER A 91 -4.77 -17.56 -12.28
N MET A 92 -5.71 -17.43 -11.35
CA MET A 92 -6.85 -16.51 -11.48
C MET A 92 -6.49 -15.08 -11.07
N TYR A 93 -6.96 -14.14 -11.88
CA TYR A 93 -6.84 -12.70 -11.67
C TYR A 93 -8.20 -12.03 -11.77
N TYR A 94 -8.41 -10.98 -10.98
CA TYR A 94 -9.43 -9.99 -11.27
C TYR A 94 -8.85 -8.98 -12.26
N GLN A 95 -9.51 -8.81 -13.41
CA GLN A 95 -9.29 -7.73 -14.34
C GLN A 95 -10.28 -6.61 -14.04
N LEU A 96 -9.77 -5.44 -13.70
CA LEU A 96 -10.54 -4.25 -13.36
C LEU A 96 -10.43 -3.28 -14.52
N PHE A 97 -11.53 -3.02 -15.21
CA PHE A 97 -11.61 -1.98 -16.23
C PHE A 97 -11.86 -0.64 -15.57
N ILE A 98 -11.26 0.41 -16.12
CA ILE A 98 -11.21 1.74 -15.56
C ILE A 98 -11.82 2.70 -16.57
N LYS A 99 -12.70 3.60 -16.11
CA LYS A 99 -13.40 4.52 -17.02
C LYS A 99 -12.46 5.50 -17.71
N SER A 100 -11.54 6.06 -16.94
CA SER A 100 -10.50 6.98 -17.41
C SER A 100 -9.40 7.06 -16.36
N ILE A 101 -8.17 7.35 -16.82
CA ILE A 101 -7.03 7.63 -15.94
C ILE A 101 -6.89 9.13 -15.80
N GLN A 102 -6.81 9.58 -14.55
CA GLN A 102 -6.64 10.98 -14.17
C GLN A 102 -5.34 11.12 -13.39
N GLN A 103 -4.68 12.26 -13.57
CA GLN A 103 -3.47 12.60 -12.84
C GLN A 103 -3.82 13.50 -11.66
N LEU A 104 -3.22 13.23 -10.51
CA LEU A 104 -3.31 14.10 -9.35
C LEU A 104 -2.54 15.40 -9.61
N PRO A 105 -3.08 16.58 -9.21
CA PRO A 105 -2.33 17.83 -9.27
C PRO A 105 -1.05 17.82 -8.42
N LYS A 106 -1.05 17.06 -7.32
CA LYS A 106 0.09 16.86 -6.43
C LYS A 106 0.25 15.37 -6.15
N PRO A 107 1.40 14.76 -6.47
CA PRO A 107 1.63 13.35 -6.16
C PRO A 107 1.71 13.10 -4.66
N ILE A 108 1.24 11.94 -4.21
CA ILE A 108 1.34 11.49 -2.80
C ILE A 108 2.61 10.67 -2.67
N TYR A 109 3.62 11.21 -1.99
CA TYR A 109 4.96 10.60 -1.96
C TYR A 109 5.14 9.60 -0.82
N SER A 110 5.99 8.60 -1.05
CA SER A 110 6.56 7.77 0.00
C SER A 110 7.87 8.40 0.47
N ARG A 111 7.92 8.86 1.72
CA ARG A 111 9.12 9.49 2.30
C ARG A 111 10.30 8.55 2.46
N ARG A 112 10.04 7.24 2.45
CA ARG A 112 11.04 6.18 2.50
C ARG A 112 10.74 5.09 1.49
N TYR A 113 11.79 4.37 1.11
CA TYR A 113 11.61 3.12 0.39
C TYR A 113 10.96 2.10 1.33
N ARG A 114 9.78 1.63 0.94
CA ARG A 114 9.03 0.59 1.67
C ARG A 114 8.38 -0.37 0.70
N ARG A 115 8.21 -1.62 1.12
CA ARG A 115 7.48 -2.63 0.36
C ARG A 115 5.99 -2.41 0.55
N ILE A 116 5.38 -1.67 -0.37
CA ILE A 116 3.94 -1.47 -0.38
C ILE A 116 3.27 -2.72 -0.95
N VAL A 117 2.20 -3.19 -0.30
CA VAL A 117 1.29 -4.20 -0.83
C VAL A 117 0.07 -3.48 -1.44
N PHE A 118 -1.13 -3.98 -1.24
CA PHE A 118 -2.35 -3.24 -1.56
C PHE A 118 -2.85 -2.52 -0.31
N ILE A 119 -3.17 -1.24 -0.42
CA ILE A 119 -3.74 -0.45 0.69
C ILE A 119 -5.19 -0.13 0.34
N ALA A 120 -6.13 -0.68 1.10
CA ALA A 120 -7.53 -0.32 0.98
C ALA A 120 -7.83 0.86 1.90
N THR A 121 -8.35 1.94 1.34
CA THR A 121 -8.54 3.25 2.00
C THR A 121 -9.90 3.87 1.64
N THR A 122 -10.17 5.07 2.14
CA THR A 122 -11.37 5.86 1.84
C THR A 122 -11.04 6.97 0.83
N TRP A 123 -12.07 7.47 0.15
CA TRP A 123 -11.93 8.62 -0.75
C TRP A 123 -11.43 9.85 0.00
N GLU A 124 -11.99 10.09 1.18
CA GLU A 124 -11.60 11.22 2.05
C GLU A 124 -10.11 11.18 2.44
N LYS A 125 -9.58 10.01 2.81
CA LYS A 125 -8.15 9.87 3.09
C LYS A 125 -7.30 10.09 1.85
N PHE A 126 -7.73 9.54 0.71
CA PHE A 126 -7.00 9.69 -0.55
C PHE A 126 -6.87 11.14 -0.99
N ILE A 127 -7.95 11.93 -0.99
CA ILE A 127 -7.90 13.33 -1.46
C ILE A 127 -7.12 14.26 -0.53
N ASN A 128 -7.02 13.92 0.76
CA ASN A 128 -6.33 14.72 1.78
C ASN A 128 -4.90 14.21 2.08
N ALA A 129 -4.49 13.09 1.49
CA ALA A 129 -3.19 12.49 1.75
C ALA A 129 -2.05 13.35 1.18
N ILE A 130 -1.01 13.54 1.99
CA ILE A 130 0.24 14.19 1.57
C ILE A 130 1.32 13.12 1.38
N GLU A 131 1.28 12.07 2.19
CA GLU A 131 2.20 10.95 2.12
C GLU A 131 1.48 9.60 2.22
N ILE A 132 2.15 8.53 1.79
CA ILE A 132 1.59 7.17 1.79
C ILE A 132 1.06 6.73 3.17
N ASN A 133 1.66 7.19 4.28
CA ASN A 133 1.20 6.84 5.63
C ASN A 133 -0.25 7.32 5.89
N ASP A 134 -0.69 8.39 5.23
CA ASP A 134 -2.06 8.91 5.36
C ASP A 134 -3.12 8.00 4.73
N LEU A 135 -2.71 7.09 3.85
CA LEU A 135 -3.61 6.21 3.13
C LEU A 135 -4.02 4.97 3.94
N PHE A 136 -3.34 4.63 5.03
CA PHE A 136 -3.70 3.44 5.82
C PHE A 136 -5.02 3.65 6.59
N ASP A 137 -5.87 2.62 6.59
CA ASP A 137 -7.22 2.65 7.16
C ASP A 137 -7.54 1.37 7.95
N GLU A 138 -6.62 0.93 8.80
CA GLU A 138 -6.80 -0.31 9.57
C GLU A 138 -7.74 -0.16 10.76
N SER A 139 -7.50 0.81 11.66
CA SER A 139 -8.41 1.09 12.78
C SER A 139 -8.55 2.57 13.08
N SER A 140 -9.67 2.96 13.71
CA SER A 140 -9.88 4.34 14.17
C SER A 140 -8.86 4.75 15.23
N LEU A 141 -8.40 3.80 16.06
CA LEU A 141 -7.39 4.05 17.09
C LEU A 141 -6.03 4.36 16.46
N GLU A 142 -5.62 3.60 15.44
CA GLU A 142 -4.41 3.92 14.68
C GLU A 142 -4.52 5.28 13.99
N ASP A 143 -5.68 5.62 13.41
CA ASP A 143 -5.86 6.92 12.77
C ASP A 143 -5.73 8.08 13.75
N THR A 144 -6.32 7.95 14.95
CA THR A 144 -6.17 8.92 16.03
C THR A 144 -4.70 9.03 16.46
N LEU A 145 -4.00 7.91 16.67
CA LEU A 145 -2.58 7.96 17.02
C LEU A 145 -1.76 8.61 15.91
N TRP A 146 -2.02 8.29 14.64
CA TRP A 146 -1.32 8.90 13.51
C TRP A 146 -1.52 10.41 13.46
N ALA A 147 -2.75 10.88 13.67
CA ALA A 147 -3.05 12.31 13.74
C ALA A 147 -2.27 13.00 14.87
N GLU A 148 -2.20 12.39 16.06
CA GLU A 148 -1.45 12.94 17.21
C GLU A 148 0.07 12.94 16.96
N LEU A 149 0.62 11.86 16.39
CA LEU A 149 2.04 11.80 16.02
C LEU A 149 2.39 12.92 15.04
N LYS A 150 1.55 13.16 14.02
CA LYS A 150 1.73 14.28 13.09
C LYS A 150 1.61 15.64 13.78
N ARG A 151 0.60 15.83 14.64
CA ARG A 151 0.38 17.07 15.39
C ARG A 151 1.58 17.45 16.25
N HIS A 152 2.25 16.45 16.81
CA HIS A 152 3.47 16.61 17.61
C HIS A 152 4.77 16.57 16.81
N SER A 153 4.72 16.53 15.47
CA SER A 153 5.90 16.42 14.59
C SER A 153 6.79 15.20 14.89
N ILE A 154 6.20 14.12 15.41
CA ILE A 154 6.89 12.87 15.68
C ILE A 154 6.96 12.06 14.39
N VAL A 155 8.18 11.79 13.92
CA VAL A 155 8.40 11.01 12.70
C VAL A 155 8.16 9.52 12.99
N ALA A 156 7.04 9.00 12.46
CA ALA A 156 6.66 7.60 12.55
C ALA A 156 6.36 7.01 11.17
N GLU A 157 6.48 5.70 11.05
CA GLU A 157 6.12 4.93 9.85
C GLU A 157 4.99 3.96 10.20
N ARG A 158 3.97 3.88 9.34
CA ARG A 158 2.88 2.89 9.47
C ARG A 158 3.18 1.64 8.66
N GLN A 159 2.77 0.48 9.19
CA GLN A 159 2.83 -0.83 8.52
C GLN A 159 4.27 -1.21 8.10
N GLU A 160 5.23 -1.07 9.02
CA GLU A 160 6.65 -1.35 8.78
C GLU A 160 6.95 -2.84 8.93
N PHE A 161 7.61 -3.43 7.92
CA PHE A 161 8.04 -4.83 7.99
C PHE A 161 9.44 -4.96 8.59
N VAL A 162 9.54 -5.68 9.70
CA VAL A 162 10.81 -5.90 10.41
C VAL A 162 11.12 -7.38 10.53
N ILE A 163 12.41 -7.70 10.51
CA ILE A 163 12.89 -9.07 10.79
C ILE A 163 13.44 -9.07 12.21
N ALA A 164 12.87 -9.90 13.08
CA ALA A 164 13.35 -10.11 14.44
C ALA A 164 13.38 -11.61 14.73
N ARG A 165 14.48 -12.11 15.29
CA ARG A 165 14.66 -13.54 15.61
C ARG A 165 14.30 -14.48 14.44
N ASN A 166 14.74 -14.12 13.24
CA ASN A 166 14.46 -14.85 11.99
C ASN A 166 12.98 -14.90 11.54
N ASN A 167 12.09 -14.16 12.22
CA ASN A 167 10.68 -14.04 11.88
C ASN A 167 10.38 -12.66 11.29
N HIS A 168 9.41 -12.60 10.38
CA HIS A 168 8.94 -11.36 9.77
C HIS A 168 7.71 -10.85 10.52
N TYR A 169 7.80 -9.63 11.03
CA TYR A 169 6.70 -8.94 11.72
C TYR A 169 6.28 -7.73 10.89
N ALA A 170 4.99 -7.40 10.94
CA ALA A 170 4.46 -6.12 10.48
C ALA A 170 4.10 -5.30 11.72
N LEU A 171 4.70 -4.13 11.88
CA LEU A 171 4.43 -3.20 12.97
C LEU A 171 3.40 -2.16 12.53
N ASP A 172 2.39 -1.91 13.36
CA ASP A 172 1.39 -0.88 13.07
C ASP A 172 2.03 0.51 13.03
N PHE A 173 2.93 0.79 13.98
CA PHE A 173 3.77 1.98 14.00
C PHE A 173 5.23 1.68 14.35
N ALA A 174 6.15 2.34 13.65
CA ALA A 174 7.57 2.36 13.97
C ALA A 174 8.05 3.81 14.13
N VAL A 175 8.57 4.15 15.32
CA VAL A 175 9.17 5.46 15.61
C VAL A 175 10.68 5.30 15.74
N TYR A 176 11.43 6.08 14.99
CA TYR A 176 12.90 6.04 15.02
C TYR A 176 13.44 7.21 15.83
N CYS A 177 14.16 6.93 16.93
CA CYS A 177 14.73 7.95 17.81
C CYS A 177 16.23 7.71 18.06
N ALA A 178 16.95 8.78 18.38
CA ALA A 178 18.39 8.69 18.68
C ALA A 178 18.67 8.06 20.06
N LYS A 179 17.68 8.12 20.97
CA LYS A 179 17.69 7.49 22.30
C LYS A 179 16.34 6.76 22.46
N GLY A 180 16.32 5.44 22.39
CA GLY A 180 15.11 4.62 22.61
C GLY A 180 14.45 5.01 23.94
N ILE A 181 13.15 5.25 24.01
CA ILE A 181 12.10 4.23 24.15
C ILE A 181 10.73 4.92 23.91
N LEU A 182 9.83 4.31 23.14
CA LEU A 182 8.39 4.55 23.22
C LEU A 182 7.71 3.20 23.41
N ILE A 183 6.95 3.04 24.50
CA ILE A 183 6.24 1.82 24.88
C ILE A 183 4.75 2.08 24.65
N SER A 184 4.10 1.26 23.82
CA SER A 184 2.65 1.08 23.82
C SER A 184 2.33 -0.20 24.60
N LYS A 185 1.55 -0.08 25.67
CA LYS A 185 1.09 -1.22 26.48
C LYS A 185 -0.07 -1.91 25.77
N GLN A 186 0.19 -3.00 25.06
CA GLN A 186 -0.49 -4.28 25.24
C GLN A 186 0.29 -5.35 24.45
N THR A 187 0.72 -6.40 25.13
CA THR A 187 1.58 -7.49 24.64
C THR A 187 3.06 -7.11 24.51
N ALA A 188 3.80 -7.39 25.58
CA ALA A 188 5.24 -7.27 25.64
C ALA A 188 5.91 -8.17 24.58
N ILE A 189 6.42 -7.57 23.50
CA ILE A 189 7.60 -8.11 22.83
C ILE A 189 8.79 -7.41 23.48
N THR A 190 9.25 -7.97 24.60
CA THR A 190 10.55 -7.62 25.19
C THR A 190 11.65 -8.02 24.21
N GLY A 191 12.00 -7.05 23.38
CA GLY A 191 13.02 -7.20 22.34
C GLY A 191 13.40 -5.84 21.81
N THR A 192 14.04 -5.01 22.63
CA THR A 192 14.88 -3.93 22.12
C THR A 192 15.98 -4.56 21.26
N GLN A 193 15.77 -4.64 19.95
CA GLN A 193 16.82 -4.96 19.00
C GLN A 193 17.03 -3.81 18.03
N THR A 194 18.23 -3.27 18.12
CA THR A 194 18.79 -2.20 17.33
C THR A 194 18.97 -2.67 15.88
N GLN A 195 17.99 -2.46 14.99
CA GLN A 195 18.31 -2.41 13.57
C GLN A 195 19.05 -1.10 13.28
N ARG A 196 20.39 -1.14 13.29
CA ARG A 196 21.23 -0.04 12.83
C ARG A 196 21.06 0.12 11.32
N LYS A 197 20.09 0.94 10.90
CA LYS A 197 20.19 1.68 9.64
C LYS A 197 20.42 3.15 10.00
N ARG A 198 21.69 3.58 9.89
CA ARG A 198 22.18 4.95 10.14
C ARG A 198 22.13 5.47 11.60
N ASN A 199 22.68 4.75 12.58
CA ASN A 199 22.84 5.22 13.98
C ASN A 199 21.53 5.68 14.67
N ARG A 200 20.41 4.98 14.46
CA ARG A 200 19.14 5.29 15.15
C ARG A 200 18.51 4.02 15.73
N THR A 201 17.91 4.14 16.92
CA THR A 201 17.18 3.07 17.62
C THR A 201 15.72 3.11 17.19
N MET A 202 15.14 1.95 16.91
CA MET A 202 13.73 1.82 16.52
C MET A 202 12.90 1.43 17.75
N CYS A 203 11.83 2.18 18.00
CA CYS A 203 10.80 1.84 18.97
C CYS A 203 9.54 1.44 18.21
N ALA A 204 9.02 0.25 18.52
CA ALA A 204 7.82 -0.29 17.91
C ALA A 204 6.61 0.02 18.80
N ILE A 205 5.53 0.51 18.19
CA ILE A 205 4.23 0.66 18.82
C ILE A 205 3.28 -0.26 18.06
N THR A 206 2.81 -1.30 18.75
CA THR A 206 1.70 -2.16 18.33
C THR A 206 0.48 -1.73 19.14
N ILE A 207 -0.69 -1.66 18.51
CA ILE A 207 -1.94 -1.21 19.11
C ILE A 207 -2.97 -2.33 19.06
#